data_AF-A0A9P8CT43-F1
#
_entry.id   AF-A0A9P8CT43-F1
#
_cell.length_a   1.000
_cell.length_b   1.000
_cell.length_c   1.000
_cell.angle_alpha   90.00
_cell.angle_beta   90.00
_cell.angle_gamma   90.00
#
_symmetry.space_group_name_H-M   'P 1'
#
loop_
_entity.id
_entity.type
_entity.pdbx_description
1 polymer ?
#
loop_
_entity_poly.entity_id
_entity_poly.type
_entity_poly.pdbx_seq_one_letter_code
_entity_poly.pdbx_strand_id
1 'polypeptide(L)'
;MRPATACYTCRLGKRRCRPSKTDPKSSCLRCERMKISCSLGKSKPTGSAIPPPHTQTQSQTQLQARPPVQSPGAQHHVSPMARPLSDGTISAPEDMSSNASYCSLNQPNRAAILELDPVWKQEMVSHYFDVVHDTHHSLFHRPTFERDLRNNQIPDVILYSVLSLGIRFASSPQRRDHHFAELAYRALDMRDLSIVTIQGCLLLGTMCFVDNKAATETLYVATAIRLGLILDLPQRKCQTELERQINLRVYWTLYMTDLWVSAGLKLSRQILFRDDVELPSEESVFLGLPPTEPVRTARGELTRSIWGEMAKLARIWSDVQDLNNMAVEGDLEPMALAAEIDAIAARLDGWQQQLPSYIQESEQNLDRANAMGINVGNSFAALHLGFHYYYEVLCYRFMAESFRHPTPQTRAYAEKCAHHAEAFCDLLYLCEDKDNRCSYAMVGHMLVVTSTVYMHRLLCSSSENGLAEEQAPEIRKRLAHNFEILTELQLHWVSLDACLSRLKVFHNACLFSIEHSFNMDRWMLRFILEHGSQMPEKFIFQPEDAQETWIGGAESAVGASARSLQDWYIQALS
;
A
#
# COMPACT_ATOMS: atom_id res chain seq x y z
N MET A 1 -4.72 40.42 -26.22
CA MET A 1 -4.59 39.75 -24.90
C MET A 1 -5.09 40.69 -23.81
N ARG A 2 -6.05 40.27 -22.97
CA ARG A 2 -6.41 40.99 -21.74
C ARG A 2 -5.28 40.79 -20.71
N PRO A 3 -4.77 41.83 -20.03
CA PRO A 3 -3.74 41.64 -19.01
C PRO A 3 -4.28 40.79 -17.86
N ALA A 4 -3.52 39.79 -17.45
CA ALA A 4 -3.93 38.88 -16.40
C ALA A 4 -4.04 39.61 -15.05
N THR A 5 -5.17 39.44 -14.37
CA THR A 5 -5.52 40.12 -13.11
C THR A 5 -4.69 39.67 -11.90
N ALA A 6 -3.87 38.62 -12.03
CA ALA A 6 -3.02 38.09 -10.96
C ALA A 6 -1.60 37.74 -11.45
N CYS A 7 -0.58 37.94 -10.61
CA CYS A 7 0.80 37.52 -10.91
C CYS A 7 0.95 35.99 -10.95
N TYR A 8 1.98 35.50 -11.65
CA TYR A 8 2.29 34.08 -11.82
C TYR A 8 2.40 33.34 -10.48
N THR A 9 3.16 33.91 -9.53
CA THR A 9 3.37 33.37 -8.18
C THR A 9 2.07 33.22 -7.38
N CYS A 10 1.13 34.17 -7.53
CA CYS A 10 -0.17 34.10 -6.86
C CYS A 10 -1.11 33.08 -7.52
N ARG A 11 -1.01 32.91 -8.85
CA ARG A 11 -1.79 31.91 -9.60
C ARG A 11 -1.37 30.49 -9.24
N LEU A 12 -0.08 30.18 -9.25
CA LEU A 12 0.46 28.88 -8.82
C LEU A 12 0.04 28.53 -7.40
N GLY A 13 0.10 29.49 -6.47
CA GLY A 13 -0.30 29.26 -5.09
C GLY A 13 -1.82 29.20 -4.85
N LYS A 14 -2.68 29.44 -5.86
CA LYS A 14 -4.13 29.66 -5.71
C LYS A 14 -4.47 30.70 -4.63
N ARG A 15 -3.68 31.77 -4.53
CA ARG A 15 -3.85 32.83 -3.51
C ARG A 15 -4.29 34.14 -4.14
N ARG A 16 -5.03 34.96 -3.38
CA ARG A 16 -5.52 36.27 -3.85
C ARG A 16 -4.34 37.20 -4.14
N CYS A 17 -4.17 37.58 -5.40
CA CYS A 17 -3.23 38.62 -5.80
C CYS A 17 -3.83 40.00 -5.49
N ARG A 18 -3.05 40.89 -4.86
CA ARG A 18 -3.43 42.29 -4.61
C ARG A 18 -2.39 43.21 -5.27
N PRO A 19 -2.59 43.56 -6.56
CA PRO A 19 -1.79 44.59 -7.22
C PRO A 19 -1.96 45.93 -6.51
N SER A 20 -0.97 46.82 -6.61
CA SER A 20 -1.15 48.20 -6.13
C SER A 20 -2.23 48.90 -6.95
N LYS A 21 -3.14 49.63 -6.29
CA LYS A 21 -4.18 50.42 -6.97
C LYS A 21 -3.61 51.67 -7.64
N THR A 22 -2.43 52.12 -7.22
CA THR A 22 -1.78 53.33 -7.73
C THR A 22 -0.76 53.06 -8.83
N ASP A 23 -0.22 51.83 -8.90
CA ASP A 23 0.69 51.40 -9.97
C ASP A 23 0.46 49.91 -10.32
N PRO A 24 -0.28 49.61 -11.41
CA PRO A 24 -0.52 48.24 -11.86
C PRO A 24 0.73 47.46 -12.28
N LYS A 25 1.87 48.14 -12.46
CA LYS A 25 3.16 47.56 -12.86
C LYS A 25 4.11 47.38 -11.67
N SER A 26 3.64 47.60 -10.44
CA SER A 26 4.40 47.30 -9.23
C SER A 26 4.25 45.83 -8.82
N SER A 27 5.19 45.34 -8.02
CA SER A 27 5.03 44.06 -7.32
C SER A 27 3.73 44.05 -6.49
N CYS A 28 3.06 42.90 -6.43
CA CYS A 28 1.90 42.74 -5.56
C CYS A 28 2.31 42.69 -4.09
N LEU A 29 1.45 43.16 -3.18
CA LEU A 29 1.71 43.25 -1.73
C LEU A 29 2.22 41.95 -1.11
N ARG A 30 1.77 40.80 -1.64
CA ARG A 30 2.20 39.49 -1.15
C ARG A 30 3.63 39.18 -1.55
N CYS A 31 3.98 39.38 -2.82
CA CYS A 31 5.34 39.13 -3.31
C CYS A 31 6.34 40.04 -2.62
N GLU A 32 5.95 41.30 -2.38
CA GLU A 32 6.77 42.26 -1.64
C GLU A 32 6.99 41.85 -0.18
N ARG A 33 5.92 41.45 0.54
CA ARG A 33 6.02 40.94 1.92
C ARG A 33 6.91 39.70 2.03
N MET A 34 6.80 38.80 1.06
CA MET A 34 7.56 37.56 1.03
C MET A 34 8.97 37.76 0.45
N LYS A 35 9.32 38.96 -0.04
CA LYS A 35 10.57 39.27 -0.76
C LYS A 35 10.87 38.30 -1.92
N ILE A 36 9.83 37.91 -2.67
CA ILE A 36 9.93 37.01 -3.83
C ILE A 36 9.59 37.75 -5.14
N SER A 37 10.10 37.25 -6.26
CA SER A 37 9.87 37.86 -7.58
C SER A 37 8.38 37.91 -7.94
N CYS A 38 7.95 39.05 -8.50
CA CYS A 38 6.57 39.29 -8.90
C CYS A 38 6.49 39.54 -10.40
N SER A 39 5.75 38.71 -11.13
CA SER A 39 5.57 38.87 -12.58
C SER A 39 4.77 40.11 -13.00
N LEU A 40 4.21 40.87 -12.05
CA LEU A 40 3.58 42.18 -12.30
C LEU A 40 4.59 43.34 -12.21
N GLY A 41 5.67 43.16 -11.44
CA GLY A 41 6.73 44.13 -11.25
C GLY A 41 7.75 44.09 -12.37
N LYS A 42 7.81 45.11 -13.24
CA LYS A 42 8.93 45.27 -14.18
C LYS A 42 10.09 46.01 -13.50
N SER A 43 10.89 45.33 -12.69
CA SER A 43 12.23 45.84 -12.37
C SER A 43 13.15 45.57 -13.55
N LYS A 44 13.62 46.62 -14.24
CA LYS A 44 14.75 46.53 -15.17
C LYS A 44 15.97 45.98 -14.40
N PRO A 45 16.73 45.01 -14.93
CA PRO A 45 18.00 44.63 -14.33
C PRO A 45 19.04 45.70 -14.70
N THR A 46 19.45 46.53 -13.74
CA THR A 46 20.72 47.26 -13.87
C THR A 46 21.83 46.30 -13.46
N GLY A 47 22.61 45.86 -14.45
CA GLY A 47 23.74 44.98 -14.24
C GLY A 47 24.79 45.59 -13.31
N SER A 48 25.30 44.76 -12.41
CA SER A 48 26.71 44.79 -12.02
C SER A 48 27.08 43.43 -11.43
N ALA A 49 28.33 43.08 -11.67
CA ALA A 49 28.97 41.80 -11.54
C ALA A 49 28.82 41.10 -10.18
N ILE A 50 28.86 39.78 -10.26
CA ILE A 50 29.23 38.83 -9.20
C ILE A 50 30.64 39.20 -8.68
N PRO A 51 30.86 39.29 -7.36
CA PRO A 51 32.15 38.97 -6.76
C PRO A 51 32.12 37.55 -6.13
N PRO A 52 33.21 36.78 -6.24
CA PRO A 52 33.36 35.46 -5.60
C PRO A 52 33.60 35.60 -4.07
N PRO A 53 33.56 34.49 -3.30
CA PRO A 53 33.44 34.54 -1.85
C PRO A 53 34.77 34.89 -1.19
N HIS A 54 34.76 35.89 -0.31
CA HIS A 54 35.87 36.12 0.62
C HIS A 54 35.64 35.38 1.94
N THR A 55 36.53 34.43 2.18
CA THR A 55 36.93 33.83 3.44
C THR A 55 37.44 34.90 4.42
N GLN A 56 36.81 35.05 5.59
CA GLN A 56 37.42 35.44 6.89
C GLN A 56 36.55 34.85 8.00
N THR A 57 36.91 33.71 8.60
CA THR A 57 37.73 33.56 9.82
C THR A 57 37.21 34.34 11.04
N GLN A 58 36.57 33.58 11.94
CA GLN A 58 36.49 33.68 13.40
C GLN A 58 36.40 35.07 14.06
N SER A 59 35.29 35.28 14.77
CA SER A 59 35.36 35.84 16.13
C SER A 59 34.33 35.13 17.01
N GLN A 60 34.87 34.38 17.97
CA GLN A 60 34.17 33.79 19.09
C GLN A 60 33.38 34.85 19.85
N THR A 61 32.14 34.53 20.21
CA THR A 61 31.53 35.12 21.41
C THR A 61 30.70 34.03 22.07
N GLN A 62 31.25 33.53 23.17
CA GLN A 62 30.59 32.66 24.12
C GLN A 62 29.34 33.37 24.65
N LEU A 63 28.17 32.74 24.52
CA LEU A 63 27.05 32.99 25.42
C LEU A 63 26.49 31.65 25.87
N GLN A 64 26.62 31.46 27.17
CA GLN A 64 26.42 30.23 27.92
C GLN A 64 24.95 29.82 27.96
N ALA A 65 24.74 28.51 27.95
CA ALA A 65 23.48 27.88 28.32
C ALA A 65 23.06 28.30 29.74
N ARG A 66 21.77 28.62 29.90
CA ARG A 66 21.10 28.67 31.20
C ARG A 66 19.90 27.72 31.20
N PRO A 67 19.58 27.10 32.36
CA PRO A 67 18.73 25.92 32.50
C PRO A 67 17.22 26.27 32.49
N PRO A 68 16.30 25.28 32.47
CA PRO A 68 14.91 25.50 32.11
C PRO A 68 14.15 26.18 33.25
N VAL A 69 13.42 27.24 32.92
CA VAL A 69 12.49 27.91 33.83
C VAL A 69 11.12 27.26 33.66
N GLN A 70 10.67 26.58 34.71
CA GLN A 70 9.28 26.16 34.91
C GLN A 70 8.40 27.40 35.08
N SER A 71 7.25 27.44 34.41
CA SER A 71 6.12 28.31 34.73
C SER A 71 4.85 27.87 33.98
N PRO A 72 3.65 28.19 34.51
CA PRO A 72 2.56 27.23 34.66
C PRO A 72 1.42 27.40 33.66
N GLY A 73 0.56 26.36 33.65
CA GLY A 73 -0.74 26.20 32.99
C GLY A 73 -1.32 27.40 32.23
N ALA A 74 -1.44 27.22 30.91
CA ALA A 74 -2.33 28.00 30.07
C ALA A 74 -3.47 27.08 29.60
N GLN A 75 -4.67 27.38 30.09
CA GLN A 75 -5.94 26.79 29.68
C GLN A 75 -6.15 27.06 28.18
N HIS A 76 -6.27 26.01 27.37
CA HIS A 76 -6.71 26.15 25.99
C HIS A 76 -8.22 26.42 25.98
N HIS A 77 -8.57 27.68 25.73
CA HIS A 77 -9.89 28.10 25.27
C HIS A 77 -10.25 27.33 24.00
N VAL A 78 -11.15 26.36 24.11
CA VAL A 78 -11.89 25.79 22.98
C VAL A 78 -12.85 26.87 22.47
N SER A 79 -12.63 27.38 21.26
CA SER A 79 -13.64 28.17 20.55
C SER A 79 -14.55 27.23 19.75
N PRO A 80 -15.87 27.27 19.93
CA PRO A 80 -16.80 26.45 19.17
C PRO A 80 -17.11 27.14 17.84
N MET A 81 -16.91 26.44 16.72
CA MET A 81 -17.55 26.78 15.46
C MET A 81 -18.28 25.55 14.90
N ALA A 82 -19.37 25.20 15.56
CA ALA A 82 -20.47 24.51 14.91
C ALA A 82 -21.38 25.58 14.30
N ARG A 83 -21.46 25.63 12.96
CA ARG A 83 -22.60 26.26 12.28
C ARG A 83 -23.61 25.16 11.97
N PRO A 84 -24.91 25.36 12.25
CA PRO A 84 -25.93 24.39 11.88
C PRO A 84 -26.06 24.39 10.35
N LEU A 85 -25.94 23.21 9.74
CA LEU A 85 -26.37 22.99 8.35
C LEU A 85 -27.89 23.09 8.33
N SER A 86 -28.39 24.14 7.70
CA SER A 86 -29.79 24.34 7.35
C SER A 86 -30.25 23.28 6.36
N ASP A 87 -31.48 22.80 6.53
CA ASP A 87 -32.25 21.97 5.60
C ASP A 87 -31.96 22.33 4.14
N GLY A 88 -31.26 21.42 3.47
CA GLY A 88 -31.03 21.44 2.03
C GLY A 88 -31.28 20.03 1.52
N THR A 89 -32.47 19.81 0.99
CA THR A 89 -32.89 18.59 0.32
C THR A 89 -31.85 18.23 -0.75
N ILE A 90 -31.06 17.19 -0.50
CA ILE A 90 -30.18 16.61 -1.53
C ILE A 90 -31.07 15.72 -2.39
N SER A 91 -31.41 16.20 -3.57
CA SER A 91 -32.03 15.38 -4.62
C SER A 91 -31.09 14.22 -4.96
N ALA A 92 -31.58 13.00 -4.76
CA ALA A 92 -30.91 11.78 -5.21
C ALA A 92 -30.77 11.78 -6.75
N PRO A 93 -29.74 11.16 -7.32
CA PRO A 93 -29.68 10.93 -8.76
C PRO A 93 -30.80 9.94 -9.15
N GLU A 94 -31.72 10.39 -9.98
CA GLU A 94 -32.68 9.54 -10.68
C GLU A 94 -31.93 8.69 -11.72
N ASP A 95 -31.48 7.49 -11.33
CA ASP A 95 -31.17 6.39 -12.25
C ASP A 95 -30.98 5.04 -11.51
N MET A 96 -31.98 4.67 -10.70
CA MET A 96 -32.02 3.36 -10.01
C MET A 96 -33.35 2.60 -10.16
N SER A 97 -34.18 2.93 -11.16
CA SER A 97 -35.52 2.32 -11.29
C SER A 97 -35.76 1.46 -12.54
N SER A 98 -34.74 1.05 -13.29
CA SER A 98 -34.94 0.25 -14.52
C SER A 98 -34.43 -1.20 -14.47
N ASN A 99 -34.01 -1.73 -13.30
CA ASN A 99 -33.62 -3.14 -13.14
C ASN A 99 -34.38 -3.91 -12.04
N ALA A 100 -35.53 -3.41 -11.60
CA ALA A 100 -36.33 -4.02 -10.53
C ALA A 100 -37.19 -5.24 -10.95
N SER A 101 -36.96 -5.85 -12.12
CA SER A 101 -37.82 -6.94 -12.63
C SER A 101 -37.12 -8.24 -13.02
N TYR A 102 -35.87 -8.46 -12.61
CA TYR A 102 -35.22 -9.77 -12.71
C TYR A 102 -34.54 -10.14 -11.39
N CYS A 103 -35.23 -10.98 -10.62
CA CYS A 103 -34.76 -11.96 -9.62
C CYS A 103 -35.66 -12.05 -8.38
N SER A 104 -36.92 -12.39 -8.60
CA SER A 104 -37.67 -13.23 -7.65
C SER A 104 -37.59 -14.67 -8.16
N LEU A 105 -36.45 -15.31 -7.95
CA LEU A 105 -36.23 -16.74 -8.22
C LEU A 105 -35.49 -17.32 -7.02
N ASN A 106 -36.20 -18.16 -6.25
CA ASN A 106 -35.72 -19.13 -5.25
C ASN A 106 -34.36 -18.84 -4.60
N GLN A 107 -34.40 -18.19 -3.45
CA GLN A 107 -33.25 -18.11 -2.53
C GLN A 107 -32.87 -19.53 -2.08
N PRO A 108 -31.60 -19.96 -2.19
CA PRO A 108 -31.18 -21.17 -1.52
C PRO A 108 -31.21 -20.91 -0.01
N ASN A 109 -32.13 -21.59 0.66
CA ASN A 109 -32.15 -21.72 2.10
C ASN A 109 -30.83 -22.41 2.54
N ARG A 110 -30.35 -22.23 3.76
CA ARG A 110 -29.12 -22.89 4.28
C ARG A 110 -29.07 -24.39 3.93
N ALA A 111 -30.23 -25.05 3.90
CA ALA A 111 -30.41 -26.42 3.43
C ALA A 111 -29.82 -26.69 2.03
N ALA A 112 -30.05 -25.83 1.04
CA ALA A 112 -29.52 -25.99 -0.32
C ALA A 112 -27.99 -25.84 -0.40
N ILE A 113 -27.38 -25.12 0.54
CA ILE A 113 -25.91 -24.98 0.63
C ILE A 113 -25.29 -26.17 1.36
N LEU A 114 -25.99 -26.70 2.37
CA LEU A 114 -25.63 -27.97 3.00
C LEU A 114 -25.69 -29.14 2.01
N GLU A 115 -26.65 -29.09 1.07
CA GLU A 115 -26.81 -30.05 -0.03
C GLU A 115 -25.78 -29.91 -1.17
N LEU A 116 -24.94 -28.86 -1.18
CA LEU A 116 -23.83 -28.79 -2.14
C LEU A 116 -22.91 -29.99 -1.99
N ASP A 117 -22.36 -30.42 -3.12
CA ASP A 117 -21.37 -31.49 -3.18
C ASP A 117 -20.26 -31.27 -2.13
N PRO A 118 -20.09 -32.20 -1.16
CA PRO A 118 -19.06 -32.11 -0.15
C PRO A 118 -17.64 -32.01 -0.74
N VAL A 119 -17.37 -32.67 -1.86
CA VAL A 119 -16.06 -32.64 -2.52
C VAL A 119 -15.76 -31.24 -3.02
N TRP A 120 -16.73 -30.63 -3.71
CA TRP A 120 -16.62 -29.26 -4.19
C TRP A 120 -16.43 -28.25 -3.05
N LYS A 121 -17.19 -28.38 -1.94
CA LYS A 121 -17.03 -27.49 -0.77
C LYS A 121 -15.61 -27.59 -0.18
N GLN A 122 -15.10 -28.81 -0.05
CA GLN A 122 -13.75 -29.06 0.46
C GLN A 122 -12.69 -28.43 -0.46
N GLU A 123 -12.86 -28.57 -1.78
CA GLU A 123 -11.95 -27.98 -2.77
C GLU A 123 -11.89 -26.44 -2.66
N MET A 124 -13.04 -25.76 -2.57
CA MET A 124 -13.07 -24.30 -2.43
C MET A 124 -12.44 -23.83 -1.11
N VAL A 125 -12.70 -24.57 -0.02
CA VAL A 125 -12.08 -24.28 1.28
C VAL A 125 -10.56 -24.47 1.20
N SER A 126 -10.08 -25.52 0.53
CA SER A 126 -8.64 -25.71 0.29
C SER A 126 -8.05 -24.53 -0.49
N HIS A 127 -8.68 -24.07 -1.58
CA HIS A 127 -8.21 -22.90 -2.32
C HIS A 127 -8.10 -21.64 -1.47
N TYR A 128 -9.10 -21.36 -0.62
CA TYR A 128 -9.03 -20.25 0.34
C TYR A 128 -7.83 -20.39 1.28
N PHE A 129 -7.62 -21.59 1.84
CA PHE A 129 -6.50 -21.84 2.74
C PHE A 129 -5.15 -21.86 2.05
N ASP A 130 -5.07 -22.19 0.76
CA ASP A 130 -3.79 -22.30 0.07
C ASP A 130 -3.31 -20.93 -0.46
N VAL A 131 -4.25 -20.02 -0.77
CA VAL A 131 -3.93 -18.73 -1.43
C VAL A 131 -4.23 -17.49 -0.59
N VAL A 132 -5.30 -17.49 0.21
CA VAL A 132 -5.83 -16.25 0.85
C VAL A 132 -5.49 -16.17 2.34
N HIS A 133 -5.73 -17.25 3.07
CA HIS A 133 -5.39 -17.33 4.49
C HIS A 133 -3.87 -17.27 4.68
N ASP A 134 -3.40 -16.68 5.78
CA ASP A 134 -1.99 -16.37 6.14
C ASP A 134 -1.16 -15.57 5.11
N THR A 135 -1.72 -15.16 3.96
CA THR A 135 -1.12 -14.15 3.04
C THR A 135 -1.70 -12.75 3.26
N HIS A 136 -3.01 -12.63 3.41
CA HIS A 136 -3.69 -11.38 3.73
C HIS A 136 -4.06 -11.28 5.21
N HIS A 137 -4.42 -12.41 5.81
CA HIS A 137 -4.95 -12.48 7.17
C HIS A 137 -4.74 -13.86 7.80
N SER A 138 -4.52 -13.91 9.12
CA SER A 138 -4.46 -15.16 9.88
C SER A 138 -5.66 -15.28 10.80
N LEU A 139 -6.73 -15.90 10.29
CA LEU A 139 -8.04 -15.93 10.96
C LEU A 139 -8.40 -17.27 11.60
N PHE A 140 -8.01 -18.38 10.98
CA PHE A 140 -8.51 -19.71 11.32
C PHE A 140 -7.37 -20.69 11.58
N HIS A 141 -7.68 -21.73 12.35
CA HIS A 141 -6.86 -22.92 12.45
C HIS A 141 -7.40 -23.98 11.49
N ARG A 142 -6.67 -24.22 10.39
CA ARG A 142 -7.11 -25.07 9.27
C ARG A 142 -7.58 -26.47 9.71
N PRO A 143 -6.84 -27.23 10.56
CA PRO A 143 -7.28 -28.57 10.96
C PRO A 143 -8.66 -28.59 11.65
N THR A 144 -8.93 -27.61 12.52
CA THR A 144 -10.26 -27.50 13.16
C THR A 144 -11.31 -26.99 12.19
N PHE A 145 -10.96 -26.06 11.29
CA PHE A 145 -11.89 -25.56 10.30
C PHE A 145 -12.37 -26.68 9.36
N GLU A 146 -11.46 -27.51 8.84
CA GLU A 146 -11.82 -28.64 7.97
C GLU A 146 -12.63 -29.71 8.70
N ARG A 147 -12.34 -29.97 9.99
CA ARG A 147 -13.17 -30.82 10.83
C ARG A 147 -14.59 -30.24 10.96
N ASP A 148 -14.70 -28.95 11.25
CA ASP A 148 -15.97 -28.28 11.46
C ASP A 148 -16.76 -28.17 10.14
N LEU A 149 -16.08 -28.08 8.99
CA LEU A 149 -16.68 -28.20 7.65
C LEU A 149 -17.36 -29.56 7.48
N ARG A 150 -16.65 -30.65 7.76
CA ARG A 150 -17.19 -32.02 7.66
C ARG A 150 -18.40 -32.24 8.58
N ASN A 151 -18.41 -31.58 9.74
CA ASN A 151 -19.50 -31.66 10.71
C ASN A 151 -20.62 -30.64 10.48
N ASN A 152 -20.53 -29.79 9.45
CA ASN A 152 -21.45 -28.67 9.17
C ASN A 152 -21.60 -27.68 10.35
N GLN A 153 -20.50 -27.42 11.06
CA GLN A 153 -20.44 -26.57 12.26
C GLN A 153 -19.88 -25.16 11.99
N ILE A 154 -19.47 -24.85 10.76
CA ILE A 154 -18.98 -23.52 10.41
C ILE A 154 -20.14 -22.50 10.40
N PRO A 155 -19.98 -21.31 11.02
CA PRO A 155 -20.96 -20.23 10.93
C PRO A 155 -21.20 -19.77 9.48
N ASP A 156 -22.44 -19.41 9.15
CA ASP A 156 -22.85 -19.10 7.76
C ASP A 156 -22.03 -17.98 7.12
N VAL A 157 -21.85 -16.86 7.84
CA VAL A 157 -21.06 -15.72 7.34
C VAL A 157 -19.63 -16.13 6.97
N ILE A 158 -19.04 -17.05 7.73
CA ILE A 158 -17.68 -17.55 7.48
C ILE A 158 -17.67 -18.51 6.30
N LEU A 159 -18.58 -19.50 6.30
CA LEU A 159 -18.65 -20.49 5.23
C LEU A 159 -18.88 -19.82 3.87
N TYR A 160 -19.87 -18.92 3.78
CA TYR A 160 -20.20 -18.25 2.53
C TYR A 160 -19.05 -17.36 2.04
N SER A 161 -18.39 -16.64 2.94
CA SER A 161 -17.24 -15.80 2.57
C SER A 161 -16.05 -16.64 2.09
N VAL A 162 -15.73 -17.74 2.78
CA VAL A 162 -14.65 -18.65 2.39
C VAL A 162 -14.93 -19.31 1.03
N LEU A 163 -16.17 -19.73 0.78
CA LEU A 163 -16.57 -20.27 -0.53
C LEU A 163 -16.46 -19.21 -1.65
N SER A 164 -16.87 -17.96 -1.39
CA SER A 164 -16.77 -16.86 -2.35
C SER A 164 -15.31 -16.49 -2.65
N LEU A 165 -14.42 -16.50 -1.66
CA LEU A 165 -13.01 -16.23 -1.89
C LEU A 165 -12.31 -17.41 -2.58
N GLY A 166 -12.62 -18.65 -2.19
CA GLY A 166 -12.00 -19.86 -2.74
C GLY A 166 -12.38 -20.15 -4.19
N ILE A 167 -13.62 -19.83 -4.60
CA ILE A 167 -14.10 -20.15 -5.95
C ILE A 167 -13.37 -19.42 -7.08
N ARG A 168 -12.69 -18.31 -6.76
CA ARG A 168 -11.89 -17.52 -7.71
C ARG A 168 -10.70 -18.28 -8.29
N PHE A 169 -10.31 -19.36 -7.62
CA PHE A 169 -9.20 -20.23 -8.03
C PHE A 169 -9.67 -21.55 -8.66
N ALA A 170 -10.98 -21.77 -8.72
CA ALA A 170 -11.54 -22.94 -9.38
C ALA A 170 -11.38 -22.84 -10.91
N SER A 171 -11.25 -23.97 -11.60
CA SER A 171 -11.10 -24.00 -13.07
C SER A 171 -12.31 -23.47 -13.85
N SER A 172 -13.47 -23.26 -13.19
CA SER A 172 -14.70 -22.72 -13.80
C SER A 172 -15.43 -21.72 -12.87
N PRO A 173 -14.89 -20.50 -12.70
CA PRO A 173 -15.33 -19.55 -11.66
C PRO A 173 -16.68 -18.84 -11.98
N GLN A 174 -17.15 -18.93 -13.23
CA GLN A 174 -17.92 -17.86 -13.89
C GLN A 174 -19.38 -17.62 -13.45
N ARG A 175 -19.97 -18.37 -12.51
CA ARG A 175 -21.40 -18.17 -12.14
C ARG A 175 -21.78 -18.24 -10.67
N ARG A 176 -20.84 -18.53 -9.76
CA ARG A 176 -21.16 -18.83 -8.35
C ARG A 176 -20.54 -17.86 -7.32
N ASP A 177 -19.54 -17.04 -7.68
CA ASP A 177 -18.89 -16.10 -6.75
C ASP A 177 -19.88 -15.06 -6.17
N HIS A 178 -20.55 -14.30 -7.05
CA HIS A 178 -21.50 -13.25 -6.64
C HIS A 178 -22.63 -13.75 -5.74
N HIS A 179 -22.98 -15.03 -5.86
CA HIS A 179 -24.05 -15.61 -5.06
C HIS A 179 -23.64 -15.83 -3.61
N PHE A 180 -22.47 -16.43 -3.36
CA PHE A 180 -21.98 -16.65 -2.00
C PHE A 180 -21.61 -15.34 -1.31
N ALA A 181 -21.11 -14.36 -2.05
CA ALA A 181 -20.87 -13.01 -1.54
C ALA A 181 -22.15 -12.37 -0.97
N GLU A 182 -23.24 -12.40 -1.73
CA GLU A 182 -24.52 -11.85 -1.29
C GLU A 182 -25.08 -12.57 -0.05
N LEU A 183 -24.91 -13.89 0.02
CA LEU A 183 -25.30 -14.66 1.19
C LEU A 183 -24.46 -14.30 2.42
N ALA A 184 -23.15 -14.13 2.25
CA ALA A 184 -22.25 -13.71 3.34
C ALA A 184 -22.64 -12.34 3.90
N TYR A 185 -22.93 -11.36 3.02
CA TYR A 185 -23.40 -10.03 3.44
C TYR A 185 -24.68 -10.11 4.29
N ARG A 186 -25.64 -10.98 3.91
CA ARG A 186 -26.90 -11.15 4.65
C ARG A 186 -26.72 -11.91 5.97
N ALA A 187 -25.72 -12.77 6.05
CA ALA A 187 -25.45 -13.58 7.24
C ALA A 187 -24.71 -12.81 8.34
N LEU A 188 -24.09 -11.66 8.03
CA LEU A 188 -23.38 -10.84 9.01
C LEU A 188 -24.36 -10.16 9.96
N ASP A 189 -24.27 -10.46 11.26
CA ASP A 189 -24.91 -9.66 12.31
C ASP A 189 -23.88 -8.85 13.09
N MET A 190 -23.75 -7.56 12.77
CA MET A 190 -22.81 -6.65 13.44
C MET A 190 -23.14 -6.41 14.93
N ARG A 191 -24.33 -6.80 15.41
CA ARG A 191 -24.73 -6.65 16.82
C ARG A 191 -24.19 -7.79 17.68
N ASP A 192 -23.80 -8.91 17.07
CA ASP A 192 -23.15 -10.00 17.77
C ASP A 192 -21.68 -9.65 18.05
N LEU A 193 -21.35 -9.42 19.33
CA LEU A 193 -19.99 -9.09 19.77
C LEU A 193 -19.16 -10.37 19.91
N SER A 194 -18.81 -10.99 18.78
CA SER A 194 -18.09 -12.25 18.75
C SER A 194 -16.87 -12.21 17.82
N ILE A 195 -15.97 -13.17 18.00
CA ILE A 195 -14.84 -13.38 17.09
C ILE A 195 -15.32 -13.73 15.67
N VAL A 196 -16.47 -14.42 15.56
CA VAL A 196 -17.09 -14.78 14.29
C VAL A 196 -17.48 -13.53 13.51
N THR A 197 -18.04 -12.51 14.18
CA THR A 197 -18.36 -11.23 13.56
C THR A 197 -17.09 -10.51 13.09
N ILE A 198 -16.01 -10.52 13.89
CA ILE A 198 -14.71 -9.93 13.49
C ILE A 198 -14.16 -10.62 12.24
N GLN A 199 -14.09 -11.96 12.26
CA GLN A 199 -13.62 -12.76 11.13
C GLN A 199 -14.49 -12.55 9.89
N GLY A 200 -15.82 -12.52 10.06
CA GLY A 200 -16.77 -12.22 8.99
C GLY A 200 -16.55 -10.85 8.37
N CYS A 201 -16.37 -9.81 9.19
CA CYS A 201 -16.03 -8.47 8.71
C CYS A 201 -14.68 -8.46 7.94
N LEU A 202 -13.64 -9.14 8.43
CA LEU A 202 -12.36 -9.21 7.73
C LEU A 202 -12.45 -9.93 6.38
N LEU A 203 -13.22 -11.02 6.30
CA LEU A 203 -13.46 -11.73 5.06
C LEU A 203 -14.25 -10.87 4.06
N LEU A 204 -15.34 -10.24 4.49
CA LEU A 204 -16.13 -9.33 3.65
C LEU A 204 -15.33 -8.10 3.21
N GLY A 205 -14.46 -7.59 4.08
CA GLY A 205 -13.50 -6.54 3.75
C GLY A 205 -12.54 -6.99 2.65
N THR A 206 -11.99 -8.21 2.76
CA THR A 206 -11.14 -8.82 1.74
C THR A 206 -11.89 -8.97 0.41
N MET A 207 -13.17 -9.33 0.44
CA MET A 207 -14.02 -9.40 -0.77
C MET A 207 -14.23 -8.02 -1.41
N CYS A 208 -14.41 -6.98 -0.59
CA CYS A 208 -14.49 -5.61 -1.09
C CYS A 208 -13.16 -5.14 -1.69
N PHE A 209 -12.03 -5.49 -1.07
CA PHE A 209 -10.69 -5.18 -1.57
C PHE A 209 -10.48 -5.75 -2.97
N VAL A 210 -10.76 -7.05 -3.15
CA VAL A 210 -10.57 -7.73 -4.45
C VAL A 210 -11.52 -7.24 -5.54
N ASP A 211 -12.69 -6.72 -5.14
CA ASP A 211 -13.68 -6.08 -6.01
C ASP A 211 -13.40 -4.58 -6.26
N ASN A 212 -12.28 -4.05 -5.76
CA ASN A 212 -11.90 -2.63 -5.87
C ASN A 212 -12.92 -1.66 -5.22
N LYS A 213 -13.48 -2.04 -4.06
CA LYS A 213 -14.45 -1.27 -3.25
C LYS A 213 -13.81 -0.77 -1.95
N ALA A 214 -12.72 0.00 -2.07
CA ALA A 214 -11.88 0.43 -0.94
C ALA A 214 -12.63 1.12 0.22
N ALA A 215 -13.64 1.94 -0.07
CA ALA A 215 -14.44 2.61 0.97
C ALA A 215 -15.26 1.62 1.80
N THR A 216 -15.83 0.60 1.15
CA THR A 216 -16.63 -0.44 1.81
C THR A 216 -15.74 -1.42 2.57
N GLU A 217 -14.59 -1.79 1.99
CA GLU A 217 -13.54 -2.56 2.67
C GLU A 217 -13.18 -1.88 4.01
N THR A 218 -12.87 -0.59 3.95
CA THR A 218 -12.50 0.21 5.12
C THR A 218 -13.58 0.18 6.20
N LEU A 219 -14.87 0.23 5.82
CA LEU A 219 -15.97 0.16 6.78
C LEU A 219 -15.98 -1.18 7.53
N TYR A 220 -15.82 -2.29 6.82
CA TYR A 220 -15.79 -3.62 7.44
C TYR A 220 -14.55 -3.80 8.32
N VAL A 221 -13.38 -3.40 7.84
CA VAL A 221 -12.12 -3.46 8.62
C VAL A 221 -12.20 -2.59 9.87
N ALA A 222 -12.72 -1.36 9.76
CA ALA A 222 -12.94 -0.48 10.91
C ALA A 222 -13.86 -1.11 11.95
N THR A 223 -14.95 -1.75 11.49
CA THR A 223 -15.88 -2.46 12.37
C THR A 223 -15.18 -3.62 13.07
N ALA A 224 -14.41 -4.44 12.33
CA ALA A 224 -13.65 -5.55 12.89
C ALA A 224 -12.63 -5.09 13.95
N ILE A 225 -11.92 -3.99 13.69
CA ILE A 225 -10.95 -3.40 14.64
C ILE A 225 -11.67 -2.96 15.91
N ARG A 226 -12.79 -2.24 15.79
CA ARG A 226 -13.55 -1.78 16.96
C ARG A 226 -14.07 -2.93 17.79
N LEU A 227 -14.60 -3.97 17.15
CA LEU A 227 -15.03 -5.18 17.84
C LEU A 227 -13.85 -5.89 18.54
N GLY A 228 -12.70 -6.00 17.87
CA GLY A 228 -11.49 -6.60 18.46
C GLY A 228 -10.98 -5.87 19.70
N LEU A 229 -11.05 -4.53 19.69
CA LEU A 229 -10.71 -3.69 20.83
C LEU A 229 -11.75 -3.78 21.95
N ILE A 230 -13.05 -3.83 21.63
CA ILE A 230 -14.13 -4.01 22.63
C ILE A 230 -14.00 -5.35 23.34
N LEU A 231 -13.66 -6.42 22.60
CA LEU A 231 -13.50 -7.76 23.14
C LEU A 231 -12.16 -7.99 23.84
N ASP A 232 -11.24 -7.03 23.73
CA ASP A 232 -9.84 -7.12 24.19
C ASP A 232 -9.22 -8.48 23.83
N LEU A 233 -9.25 -8.82 22.53
CA LEU A 233 -8.83 -10.15 22.03
C LEU A 233 -7.52 -10.68 22.67
N PRO A 234 -6.46 -9.87 22.85
CA PRO A 234 -5.22 -10.36 23.47
C PRO A 234 -5.37 -10.88 24.91
N GLN A 235 -6.30 -10.32 25.69
CA GLN A 235 -6.51 -10.65 27.10
C GLN A 235 -7.85 -11.36 27.36
N ARG A 236 -8.63 -11.60 26.31
CA ARG A 236 -9.89 -12.32 26.38
C ARG A 236 -9.67 -13.68 27.04
N LYS A 237 -10.50 -14.00 28.03
CA LYS A 237 -10.46 -15.31 28.70
C LYS A 237 -10.80 -16.40 27.70
N CYS A 238 -9.88 -17.35 27.54
CA CYS A 238 -10.04 -18.52 26.67
C CYS A 238 -10.16 -19.79 27.49
N GLN A 239 -10.83 -20.79 26.93
CA GLN A 239 -10.91 -22.13 27.52
C GLN A 239 -9.72 -23.00 27.11
N THR A 240 -9.18 -22.76 25.91
CA THR A 240 -8.15 -23.61 25.30
C THR A 240 -7.00 -22.75 24.75
N GLU A 241 -5.81 -23.34 24.64
CA GLU A 241 -4.67 -22.66 24.04
C GLU A 241 -4.92 -22.32 22.57
N LEU A 242 -5.66 -23.17 21.86
CA LEU A 242 -6.06 -22.92 20.48
C LEU A 242 -6.91 -21.65 20.35
N GLU A 243 -7.92 -21.47 21.19
CA GLU A 243 -8.75 -20.26 21.19
C GLU A 243 -7.90 -19.01 21.47
N ARG A 244 -6.95 -19.11 22.40
CA ARG A 244 -6.02 -18.02 22.71
C ARG A 244 -5.13 -17.66 21.51
N GLN A 245 -4.55 -18.64 20.82
CA GLN A 245 -3.73 -18.39 19.64
C GLN A 245 -4.55 -17.80 18.49
N ILE A 246 -5.79 -18.25 18.28
CA ILE A 246 -6.69 -17.64 17.28
C ILE A 246 -6.94 -16.17 17.62
N ASN A 247 -7.24 -15.84 18.88
CA ASN A 247 -7.42 -14.44 19.30
C ASN A 247 -6.18 -13.57 19.02
N LEU A 248 -4.97 -14.07 19.31
CA LEU A 248 -3.72 -13.36 19.03
C LEU A 248 -3.51 -13.16 17.53
N ARG A 249 -3.70 -14.19 16.72
CA ARG A 249 -3.54 -14.12 15.25
C ARG A 249 -4.53 -13.16 14.61
N VAL A 250 -5.80 -13.17 15.07
CA VAL A 250 -6.83 -12.21 14.63
C VAL A 250 -6.47 -10.78 15.08
N TYR A 251 -6.01 -10.58 16.32
CA TYR A 251 -5.58 -9.25 16.78
C TYR A 251 -4.44 -8.68 15.94
N TRP A 252 -3.40 -9.47 15.67
CA TRP A 252 -2.27 -9.02 14.84
C TRP A 252 -2.65 -8.87 13.37
N THR A 253 -3.63 -9.63 12.88
CA THR A 253 -4.27 -9.37 11.58
C THR A 253 -4.91 -7.98 11.57
N LEU A 254 -5.75 -7.66 12.56
CA LEU A 254 -6.41 -6.35 12.65
C LEU A 254 -5.39 -5.20 12.64
N TYR A 255 -4.30 -5.33 13.39
CA TYR A 255 -3.21 -4.35 13.40
C TYR A 255 -2.57 -4.17 12.01
N MET A 256 -2.18 -5.26 11.36
CA MET A 256 -1.52 -5.17 10.06
C MET A 256 -2.46 -4.68 8.96
N THR A 257 -3.72 -5.12 8.96
CA THR A 257 -4.73 -4.66 7.99
C THR A 257 -4.99 -3.16 8.14
N ASP A 258 -5.06 -2.64 9.37
CA ASP A 258 -5.29 -1.21 9.61
C ASP A 258 -4.20 -0.31 8.99
N LEU A 259 -2.93 -0.76 8.99
CA LEU A 259 -1.82 -0.03 8.37
C LEU A 259 -2.01 0.13 6.85
N TRP A 260 -2.43 -0.94 6.18
CA TRP A 260 -2.63 -0.92 4.74
C TRP A 260 -3.88 -0.13 4.36
N VAL A 261 -5.01 -0.46 4.98
CA VAL A 261 -6.31 0.13 4.63
C VAL A 261 -6.35 1.64 4.97
N SER A 262 -5.78 2.05 6.10
CA SER A 262 -5.71 3.46 6.48
C SER A 262 -4.85 4.27 5.50
N ALA A 263 -3.69 3.73 5.08
CA ALA A 263 -2.85 4.37 4.08
C ALA A 263 -3.56 4.49 2.72
N GLY A 264 -4.34 3.48 2.35
CA GLY A 264 -5.12 3.41 1.11
C GLY A 264 -6.06 4.60 0.88
N LEU A 265 -6.66 5.13 1.95
CA LEU A 265 -7.65 6.22 1.88
C LEU A 265 -7.25 7.48 2.66
N LYS A 266 -5.99 7.57 3.13
CA LYS A 266 -5.48 8.66 4.00
C LYS A 266 -6.31 8.84 5.27
N LEU A 267 -6.73 7.73 5.86
CA LEU A 267 -7.44 7.72 7.14
C LEU A 267 -6.45 7.56 8.29
N SER A 268 -6.87 7.97 9.47
CA SER A 268 -6.10 7.70 10.69
C SER A 268 -6.25 6.24 11.10
N ARG A 269 -5.12 5.63 11.44
CA ARG A 269 -5.05 4.29 12.03
C ARG A 269 -5.84 4.25 13.34
N GLN A 270 -6.56 3.16 13.56
CA GLN A 270 -7.43 2.92 14.72
C GLN A 270 -6.78 2.02 15.78
N ILE A 271 -5.78 1.24 15.40
CA ILE A 271 -5.04 0.36 16.29
C ILE A 271 -3.55 0.66 16.22
N LEU A 272 -2.92 0.78 17.40
CA LEU A 272 -1.49 1.04 17.53
C LEU A 272 -0.75 -0.23 17.93
N PHE A 273 0.53 -0.29 17.57
CA PHE A 273 1.39 -1.37 18.02
C PHE A 273 1.51 -1.37 19.55
N ARG A 274 1.43 -2.56 20.15
CA ARG A 274 1.51 -2.76 21.60
C ARG A 274 2.61 -3.76 21.92
N ASP A 275 3.70 -3.29 22.53
CA ASP A 275 4.81 -4.13 22.97
C ASP A 275 4.41 -5.12 24.09
N ASP A 276 3.32 -4.85 24.81
CA ASP A 276 2.80 -5.70 25.88
C ASP A 276 1.94 -6.87 25.40
N VAL A 277 1.49 -6.85 24.13
CA VAL A 277 0.71 -7.93 23.54
C VAL A 277 1.63 -9.06 23.07
N GLU A 278 1.31 -10.28 23.47
CA GLU A 278 2.05 -11.47 23.07
C GLU A 278 1.95 -11.69 21.55
N LEU A 279 3.04 -12.15 20.95
CA LEU A 279 3.06 -12.54 19.54
C LEU A 279 2.57 -13.98 19.37
N PRO A 280 1.99 -14.34 18.23
CA PRO A 280 1.50 -15.69 17.98
C PRO A 280 2.62 -16.73 18.07
N SER A 281 2.26 -17.96 18.44
CA SER A 281 3.16 -19.11 18.38
C SER A 281 3.57 -19.45 16.95
N GLU A 282 4.70 -20.14 16.80
CA GLU A 282 5.21 -20.65 15.53
C GLU A 282 4.18 -21.52 14.79
N GLU A 283 4.25 -21.51 13.45
CA GLU A 283 3.24 -22.07 12.56
C GLU A 283 3.02 -23.56 12.81
N SER A 284 4.09 -24.35 12.95
CA SER A 284 3.98 -25.79 13.23
C SER A 284 3.39 -26.07 14.61
N VAL A 285 3.75 -25.25 15.62
CA VAL A 285 3.15 -25.34 16.96
C VAL A 285 1.65 -25.03 16.88
N PHE A 286 1.26 -23.94 16.21
CA PHE A 286 -0.13 -23.52 16.10
C PHE A 286 -0.98 -24.57 15.37
N LEU A 287 -0.52 -25.06 14.21
CA LEU A 287 -1.23 -26.07 13.42
C LEU A 287 -1.29 -27.44 14.11
N GLY A 288 -0.36 -27.70 15.05
CA GLY A 288 -0.35 -28.91 15.87
C GLY A 288 -1.21 -28.84 17.13
N LEU A 289 -1.83 -27.70 17.46
CA LEU A 289 -2.59 -27.56 18.71
C LEU A 289 -3.86 -28.41 18.71
N PRO A 290 -4.05 -29.30 19.71
CA PRO A 290 -5.28 -30.02 19.87
C PRO A 290 -6.39 -29.09 20.39
N PRO A 291 -7.66 -29.29 19.97
CA PRO A 291 -8.77 -28.43 20.35
C PRO A 291 -9.08 -28.39 21.86
N THR A 292 -8.55 -29.36 22.62
CA THR A 292 -8.80 -29.53 24.06
C THR A 292 -7.60 -29.14 24.93
N GLU A 293 -6.50 -28.63 24.34
CA GLU A 293 -5.33 -28.26 25.12
C GLU A 293 -5.67 -27.11 26.08
N PRO A 294 -5.41 -27.24 27.40
CA PRO A 294 -5.66 -26.16 28.33
C PRO A 294 -4.73 -24.97 28.02
N VAL A 295 -5.20 -23.77 28.35
CA VAL A 295 -4.39 -22.54 28.18
C VAL A 295 -3.05 -22.69 28.87
N ARG A 296 -1.96 -22.41 28.15
CA ARG A 296 -0.60 -22.52 28.69
C ARG A 296 -0.33 -21.38 29.67
N THR A 297 0.06 -21.71 30.89
CA THR A 297 0.41 -20.73 31.93
C THR A 297 1.88 -20.30 31.89
N ALA A 298 2.75 -21.13 31.31
CA ALA A 298 4.17 -20.85 31.13
C ALA A 298 4.46 -20.47 29.68
N ARG A 299 5.18 -19.36 29.48
CA ARG A 299 5.78 -19.03 28.19
C ARG A 299 6.89 -20.05 27.94
N GLY A 300 6.65 -21.02 27.06
CA GLY A 300 7.68 -21.96 26.61
C GLY A 300 8.83 -21.23 25.90
N GLU A 301 9.85 -21.96 25.46
CA GLU A 301 10.89 -21.40 24.58
C GLU A 301 10.21 -20.63 23.44
N LEU A 302 10.50 -19.32 23.37
CA LEU A 302 9.87 -18.39 22.45
C LEU A 302 10.40 -18.64 21.03
N THR A 303 9.93 -19.71 20.40
CA THR A 303 10.09 -19.88 18.95
C THR A 303 9.35 -18.72 18.28
N ARG A 304 10.08 -17.89 17.54
CA ARG A 304 9.48 -16.78 16.78
C ARG A 304 8.66 -17.39 15.64
N SER A 305 7.50 -16.82 15.37
CA SER A 305 6.58 -17.22 14.31
C SER A 305 6.72 -16.30 13.11
N ILE A 306 6.41 -16.80 11.91
CA ILE A 306 6.37 -15.97 10.70
C ILE A 306 5.36 -14.83 10.89
N TRP A 307 4.15 -15.12 11.39
CA TRP A 307 3.12 -14.09 11.61
C TRP A 307 3.53 -13.05 12.67
N GLY A 308 4.21 -13.48 13.74
CA GLY A 308 4.74 -12.57 14.76
C GLY A 308 5.86 -11.68 14.23
N GLU A 309 6.68 -12.19 13.32
CA GLU A 309 7.71 -11.40 12.65
C GLU A 309 7.14 -10.41 11.63
N MET A 310 6.09 -10.80 10.90
CA MET A 310 5.32 -9.86 10.07
C MET A 310 4.77 -8.70 10.90
N ALA A 311 4.21 -8.96 12.08
CA ALA A 311 3.69 -7.90 12.95
C ALA A 311 4.78 -6.91 13.41
N LYS A 312 5.99 -7.40 13.73
CA LYS A 312 7.13 -6.54 14.06
C LYS A 312 7.60 -5.73 12.86
N LEU A 313 7.73 -6.37 11.70
CA LEU A 313 8.16 -5.72 10.48
C LEU A 313 7.14 -4.64 10.05
N ALA A 314 5.85 -4.91 10.21
CA ALA A 314 4.76 -3.97 9.94
C ALA A 314 4.81 -2.71 10.83
N ARG A 315 5.37 -2.79 12.04
CA ARG A 315 5.68 -1.58 12.84
C ARG A 315 6.71 -0.70 12.15
N ILE A 316 7.75 -1.28 11.55
CA ILE A 316 8.75 -0.50 10.80
C ILE A 316 8.11 0.10 9.54
N TRP A 317 7.21 -0.64 8.88
CA TRP A 317 6.44 -0.13 7.75
C TRP A 317 5.61 1.12 8.09
N SER A 318 4.96 1.13 9.25
CA SER A 318 4.27 2.33 9.75
C SER A 318 5.19 3.55 9.77
N ASP A 319 6.43 3.39 10.24
CA ASP A 319 7.37 4.51 10.33
C ASP A 319 7.82 4.96 8.93
N VAL A 320 7.98 4.04 7.99
CA VAL A 320 8.25 4.36 6.57
C VAL A 320 7.11 5.17 5.97
N GLN A 321 5.86 4.81 6.24
CA GLN A 321 4.68 5.54 5.77
C GLN A 321 4.61 6.95 6.38
N ASP A 322 4.79 7.06 7.70
CA ASP A 322 4.74 8.34 8.41
C ASP A 322 5.84 9.29 7.93
N LEU A 323 7.07 8.80 7.81
CA LEU A 323 8.21 9.58 7.29
C LEU A 323 7.93 10.11 5.88
N ASN A 324 7.42 9.26 5.00
CA ASN A 324 7.08 9.64 3.63
C ASN A 324 5.96 10.69 3.57
N ASN A 325 4.93 10.57 4.40
CA ASN A 325 3.88 11.58 4.51
C ASN A 325 4.46 12.93 4.97
N MET A 326 5.24 12.94 6.07
CA MET A 326 5.86 14.16 6.60
C MET A 326 6.80 14.83 5.59
N ALA A 327 7.60 14.04 4.87
CA ALA A 327 8.51 14.55 3.85
C ALA A 327 7.75 15.25 2.71
N VAL A 328 6.64 14.67 2.24
CA VAL A 328 5.81 15.24 1.16
C VAL A 328 4.99 16.44 1.63
N GLU A 329 4.63 16.50 2.90
CA GLU A 329 3.94 17.66 3.49
C GLU A 329 4.88 18.86 3.73
N GLY A 330 6.19 18.62 3.69
CA GLY A 330 7.22 19.64 3.91
C GLY A 330 7.49 19.89 5.39
N ASP A 331 7.15 18.93 6.24
CA ASP A 331 7.27 19.02 7.70
C ASP A 331 8.67 18.60 8.20
N LEU A 332 9.56 18.17 7.30
CA LEU A 332 10.92 17.72 7.62
C LEU A 332 11.97 18.47 6.80
N GLU A 333 12.97 19.00 7.52
CA GLU A 333 14.18 19.56 6.91
C GLU A 333 15.05 18.45 6.29
N PRO A 334 15.81 18.72 5.20
CA PRO A 334 16.55 17.68 4.47
C PRO A 334 17.53 16.85 5.31
N MET A 335 18.23 17.47 6.26
CA MET A 335 19.15 16.77 7.16
C MET A 335 18.41 15.85 8.15
N ALA A 336 17.24 16.27 8.63
CA ALA A 336 16.41 15.47 9.52
C ALA A 336 15.84 14.26 8.77
N LEU A 337 15.38 14.47 7.53
CA LEU A 337 14.92 13.39 6.65
C LEU A 337 16.01 12.32 6.46
N ALA A 338 17.24 12.71 6.10
CA ALA A 338 18.35 11.78 5.93
C ALA A 338 18.64 10.96 7.19
N ALA A 339 18.66 11.61 8.37
CA ALA A 339 18.89 10.93 9.65
C ALA A 339 17.78 9.91 9.98
N GLU A 340 16.51 10.26 9.73
CA GLU A 340 15.38 9.35 9.94
C GLU A 340 15.42 8.16 8.96
N ILE A 341 15.83 8.38 7.71
CA ILE A 341 16.03 7.29 6.74
C ILE A 341 17.08 6.30 7.25
N ASP A 342 18.23 6.79 7.69
CA ASP A 342 19.30 5.94 8.23
C ASP A 342 18.84 5.19 9.49
N ALA A 343 18.05 5.84 10.35
CA ALA A 343 17.50 5.21 11.55
C ALA A 343 16.50 4.09 11.23
N ILE A 344 15.59 4.30 10.26
CA ILE A 344 14.64 3.26 9.83
C ILE A 344 15.38 2.13 9.11
N ALA A 345 16.34 2.43 8.23
CA ALA A 345 17.18 1.42 7.57
C ALA A 345 17.91 0.54 8.59
N ALA A 346 18.56 1.16 9.60
CA ALA A 346 19.23 0.40 10.66
C ALA A 346 18.28 -0.53 11.44
N ARG A 347 17.00 -0.15 11.57
CA ARG A 347 15.98 -1.01 12.20
C ARG A 347 15.54 -2.16 11.30
N LEU A 348 15.44 -1.95 9.98
CA LEU A 348 15.18 -3.03 9.01
C LEU A 348 16.35 -4.03 9.02
N ASP A 349 17.59 -3.54 8.95
CA ASP A 349 18.80 -4.39 9.03
C ASP A 349 18.86 -5.15 10.36
N GLY A 350 18.61 -4.45 11.47
CA GLY A 350 18.57 -5.05 12.79
C GLY A 350 17.48 -6.10 12.94
N TRP A 351 16.32 -5.89 12.33
CA TRP A 351 15.25 -6.90 12.29
C TRP A 351 15.70 -8.16 11.55
N GLN A 352 16.26 -8.02 10.35
CA GLN A 352 16.72 -9.15 9.53
C GLN A 352 17.82 -9.96 10.25
N GLN A 353 18.79 -9.28 10.86
CA GLN A 353 19.88 -9.91 11.61
C GLN A 353 19.42 -10.67 12.86
N GLN A 354 18.32 -10.23 13.48
CA GLN A 354 17.76 -10.87 14.67
C GLN A 354 16.81 -12.02 14.35
N LEU A 355 16.47 -12.25 13.08
CA LEU A 355 15.64 -13.39 12.70
C LEU A 355 16.33 -14.71 13.09
N PRO A 356 15.60 -15.68 13.65
CA PRO A 356 16.13 -17.01 13.85
C PRO A 356 16.60 -17.61 12.53
N SER A 357 17.63 -18.44 12.57
CA SER A 357 18.22 -19.05 11.38
C SER A 357 17.22 -19.81 10.50
N TYR A 358 16.12 -20.31 11.07
CA TYR A 358 15.07 -21.05 10.36
C TYR A 358 13.98 -20.16 9.72
N ILE A 359 13.99 -18.84 9.97
CA ILE A 359 13.09 -17.84 9.34
C ILE A 359 13.86 -16.92 8.39
N GLN A 360 15.19 -16.85 8.48
CA GLN A 360 16.01 -16.04 7.58
C GLN A 360 15.74 -16.39 6.11
N GLU A 361 15.76 -15.39 5.26
CA GLU A 361 15.56 -15.55 3.83
C GLU A 361 16.64 -16.45 3.24
N SER A 362 16.23 -17.61 2.75
CA SER A 362 17.07 -18.54 2.00
C SER A 362 16.19 -19.55 1.28
N GLU A 363 16.70 -20.09 0.19
CA GLU A 363 16.01 -21.17 -0.53
C GLU A 363 15.72 -22.38 0.38
N GLN A 364 16.67 -22.75 1.24
CA GLN A 364 16.51 -23.86 2.18
C GLN A 364 15.36 -23.63 3.17
N ASN A 365 15.19 -22.40 3.67
CA ASN A 365 14.10 -22.10 4.59
C ASN A 365 12.76 -21.97 3.89
N LEU A 366 12.73 -21.51 2.63
CA LEU A 366 11.54 -21.56 1.79
C LEU A 366 11.10 -23.02 1.55
N ASP A 367 12.02 -23.92 1.20
CA ASP A 367 11.74 -25.35 1.06
C ASP A 367 11.23 -25.98 2.37
N ARG A 368 11.83 -25.60 3.49
CA ARG A 368 11.36 -26.01 4.82
C ARG A 368 9.94 -25.54 5.10
N ALA A 369 9.61 -24.30 4.76
CA ALA A 369 8.27 -23.75 4.92
C ALA A 369 7.27 -24.50 4.02
N ASN A 370 7.63 -24.77 2.76
CA ASN A 370 6.81 -25.53 1.81
C ASN A 370 6.51 -26.94 2.30
N ALA A 371 7.49 -27.59 2.93
CA ALA A 371 7.32 -28.91 3.53
C ALA A 371 6.31 -28.92 4.69
N MET A 372 6.04 -27.78 5.33
CA MET A 372 4.98 -27.63 6.34
C MET A 372 3.61 -27.35 5.73
N GLY A 373 3.56 -26.94 4.46
CA GLY A 373 2.36 -26.67 3.68
C GLY A 373 2.55 -25.47 2.75
N ILE A 374 1.89 -25.48 1.59
CA ILE A 374 2.00 -24.42 0.57
C ILE A 374 1.73 -23.02 1.13
N ASN A 375 0.75 -22.90 2.02
CA ASN A 375 0.45 -21.61 2.66
C ASN A 375 1.57 -21.14 3.59
N VAL A 376 2.20 -22.03 4.35
CA VAL A 376 3.34 -21.65 5.20
C VAL A 376 4.49 -21.12 4.34
N GLY A 377 4.70 -21.72 3.17
CA GLY A 377 5.56 -21.22 2.10
C GLY A 377 5.20 -19.80 1.64
N ASN A 378 3.94 -19.58 1.27
CA ASN A 378 3.44 -18.26 0.85
C ASN A 378 3.57 -17.21 1.96
N SER A 379 3.36 -17.59 3.22
CA SER A 379 3.55 -16.72 4.39
C SER A 379 5.02 -16.35 4.57
N PHE A 380 5.93 -17.33 4.45
CA PHE A 380 7.37 -17.08 4.48
C PHE A 380 7.79 -16.10 3.37
N ALA A 381 7.30 -16.31 2.15
CA ALA A 381 7.56 -15.40 1.03
C ALA A 381 7.00 -14.00 1.30
N ALA A 382 5.76 -13.87 1.76
CA ALA A 382 5.13 -12.59 2.06
C ALA A 382 5.90 -11.77 3.12
N LEU A 383 6.51 -12.43 4.11
CA LEU A 383 7.36 -11.79 5.13
C LEU A 383 8.56 -11.07 4.48
N HIS A 384 9.29 -11.77 3.62
CA HIS A 384 10.52 -11.24 3.01
C HIS A 384 10.25 -10.33 1.82
N LEU A 385 9.20 -10.61 1.01
CA LEU A 385 8.70 -9.67 0.00
C LEU A 385 8.32 -8.33 0.64
N GLY A 386 7.63 -8.36 1.79
CA GLY A 386 7.34 -7.16 2.58
C GLY A 386 8.62 -6.43 3.03
N PHE A 387 9.63 -7.16 3.50
CA PHE A 387 10.92 -6.57 3.92
C PHE A 387 11.60 -5.80 2.79
N HIS A 388 11.76 -6.41 1.60
CA HIS A 388 12.35 -5.74 0.45
C HIS A 388 11.51 -4.54 -0.01
N TYR A 389 10.19 -4.72 -0.06
CA TYR A 389 9.28 -3.65 -0.46
C TYR A 389 9.36 -2.43 0.49
N TYR A 390 9.45 -2.65 1.80
CA TYR A 390 9.55 -1.55 2.77
C TYR A 390 10.86 -0.75 2.59
N TYR A 391 11.95 -1.46 2.28
CA TYR A 391 13.23 -0.84 1.94
C TYR A 391 13.17 -0.04 0.64
N GLU A 392 12.52 -0.60 -0.39
CA GLU A 392 12.29 0.06 -1.67
C GLU A 392 11.56 1.38 -1.44
N VAL A 393 10.42 1.36 -0.75
CA VAL A 393 9.61 2.56 -0.49
C VAL A 393 10.32 3.58 0.41
N LEU A 394 11.14 3.14 1.36
CA LEU A 394 11.94 4.04 2.19
C LEU A 394 12.91 4.88 1.36
N CYS A 395 13.53 4.25 0.35
CA CYS A 395 14.58 4.84 -0.47
C CYS A 395 14.09 5.35 -1.85
N TYR A 396 12.84 5.06 -2.23
CA TYR A 396 12.30 5.30 -3.58
C TYR A 396 12.53 6.72 -4.10
N ARG A 397 12.35 7.73 -3.24
CA ARG A 397 12.51 9.15 -3.60
C ARG A 397 13.87 9.46 -4.21
N PHE A 398 14.90 8.71 -3.81
CA PHE A 398 16.27 8.99 -4.21
C PHE A 398 16.60 8.52 -5.62
N MET A 399 15.73 7.72 -6.26
CA MET A 399 15.89 7.35 -7.67
C MET A 399 15.97 8.61 -8.56
N ALA A 400 15.08 9.59 -8.33
CA ALA A 400 15.09 10.86 -9.07
C ALA A 400 16.13 11.86 -8.52
N GLU A 401 16.32 11.90 -7.20
CA GLU A 401 17.23 12.86 -6.57
C GLU A 401 18.70 12.56 -6.85
N SER A 402 19.09 11.28 -6.96
CA SER A 402 20.45 10.90 -7.31
C SER A 402 20.83 11.38 -8.71
N PHE A 403 19.86 11.51 -9.62
CA PHE A 403 20.08 12.03 -10.97
C PHE A 403 20.18 13.56 -10.98
N ARG A 404 19.27 14.26 -10.30
CA ARG A 404 19.26 15.74 -10.25
C ARG A 404 20.39 16.34 -9.43
N HIS A 405 20.61 15.75 -8.25
CA HIS A 405 21.51 16.26 -7.22
C HIS A 405 22.37 15.11 -6.68
N PRO A 406 23.30 14.59 -7.51
CA PRO A 406 24.12 13.46 -7.14
C PRO A 406 25.02 13.83 -5.97
N THR A 407 24.81 13.15 -4.85
CA THR A 407 25.72 13.13 -3.70
C THR A 407 26.08 11.68 -3.42
N PRO A 408 27.17 11.39 -2.68
CA PRO A 408 27.46 10.03 -2.25
C PRO A 408 26.28 9.39 -1.49
N GLN A 409 25.57 10.17 -0.67
CA GLN A 409 24.44 9.69 0.12
C GLN A 409 23.20 9.39 -0.73
N THR A 410 22.81 10.31 -1.63
CA THR A 410 21.64 10.10 -2.50
C THR A 410 21.85 8.92 -3.46
N ARG A 411 23.09 8.71 -3.95
CA ARG A 411 23.46 7.52 -4.73
C ARG A 411 23.37 6.24 -3.91
N ALA A 412 23.88 6.23 -2.68
CA ALA A 412 23.79 5.06 -1.80
C ALA A 412 22.32 4.66 -1.51
N TYR A 413 21.41 5.62 -1.32
CA TYR A 413 20.00 5.32 -1.15
C TYR A 413 19.33 4.81 -2.44
N ALA A 414 19.64 5.39 -3.60
CA ALA A 414 19.13 4.90 -4.87
C ALA A 414 19.62 3.46 -5.15
N GLU A 415 20.90 3.18 -4.87
CA GLU A 415 21.47 1.82 -4.97
C GLU A 415 20.76 0.84 -4.03
N LYS A 416 20.48 1.23 -2.78
CA LYS A 416 19.69 0.41 -1.83
C LYS A 416 18.29 0.15 -2.35
N CYS A 417 17.56 1.18 -2.79
CA CYS A 417 16.21 1.02 -3.36
C CYS A 417 16.21 -0.05 -4.46
N ALA A 418 17.22 0.02 -5.31
CA ALA A 418 17.27 -0.78 -6.50
C ALA A 418 17.81 -2.21 -6.25
N HIS A 419 18.70 -2.38 -5.26
CA HIS A 419 19.09 -3.68 -4.72
C HIS A 419 17.90 -4.44 -4.12
N HIS A 420 17.06 -3.78 -3.31
CA HIS A 420 15.89 -4.44 -2.74
C HIS A 420 14.81 -4.73 -3.78
N ALA A 421 14.66 -3.91 -4.83
CA ALA A 421 13.79 -4.23 -5.97
C ALA A 421 14.27 -5.46 -6.76
N GLU A 422 15.59 -5.67 -6.88
CA GLU A 422 16.17 -6.90 -7.44
C GLU A 422 15.86 -8.12 -6.57
N ALA A 423 16.16 -8.04 -5.28
CA ALA A 423 15.94 -9.13 -4.35
C ALA A 423 14.45 -9.50 -4.20
N PHE A 424 13.55 -8.50 -4.24
CA PHE A 424 12.10 -8.74 -4.29
C PHE A 424 11.71 -9.62 -5.48
N CYS A 425 12.18 -9.27 -6.69
CA CYS A 425 11.91 -10.04 -7.89
C CYS A 425 12.57 -11.43 -7.84
N ASP A 426 13.83 -11.53 -7.41
CA ASP A 426 14.53 -12.81 -7.30
C ASP A 426 13.80 -13.79 -6.38
N LEU A 427 13.33 -13.32 -5.22
CA LEU A 427 12.52 -14.12 -4.31
C LEU A 427 11.17 -14.50 -4.93
N LEU A 428 10.50 -13.57 -5.61
CA LEU A 428 9.21 -13.83 -6.25
C LEU A 428 9.33 -14.91 -7.33
N TYR A 429 10.36 -14.83 -8.18
CA TYR A 429 10.62 -15.81 -9.23
C TYR A 429 11.00 -17.17 -8.66
N LEU A 430 11.83 -17.19 -7.60
CA LEU A 430 12.15 -18.42 -6.88
C LEU A 430 10.90 -19.10 -6.30
N CYS A 431 9.94 -18.31 -5.83
CA CYS A 431 8.67 -18.83 -5.34
C CYS A 431 7.85 -19.43 -6.51
N GLU A 432 7.81 -18.79 -7.67
CA GLU A 432 7.15 -19.35 -8.87
C GLU A 432 7.78 -20.68 -9.30
N ASP A 433 9.11 -20.77 -9.34
CA ASP A 433 9.86 -21.99 -9.67
C ASP A 433 9.54 -23.16 -8.71
N LYS A 434 9.14 -22.85 -7.47
CA LYS A 434 8.78 -23.82 -6.43
C LYS A 434 7.26 -24.03 -6.28
N ASP A 435 6.46 -23.59 -7.24
CA ASP A 435 4.99 -23.65 -7.23
C ASP A 435 4.32 -22.86 -6.09
N ASN A 436 5.07 -21.94 -5.46
CA ASN A 436 4.59 -20.95 -4.50
C ASN A 436 4.26 -19.65 -5.23
N ARG A 437 3.12 -19.63 -5.92
CA ARG A 437 2.81 -18.56 -6.88
C ARG A 437 2.49 -17.20 -6.24
N CYS A 438 2.59 -17.08 -4.90
CA CYS A 438 2.37 -15.87 -4.13
C CYS A 438 1.14 -15.08 -4.58
N SER A 439 0.03 -15.77 -4.86
CA SER A 439 -1.05 -15.20 -5.67
C SER A 439 -2.01 -14.28 -4.90
N TYR A 440 -1.50 -13.46 -3.98
CA TYR A 440 -2.28 -12.53 -3.17
C TYR A 440 -2.31 -11.14 -3.78
N ALA A 441 -3.45 -10.44 -3.76
CA ALA A 441 -3.62 -9.20 -4.53
C ALA A 441 -2.63 -8.08 -4.15
N MET A 442 -2.20 -8.01 -2.89
CA MET A 442 -1.19 -7.03 -2.46
C MET A 442 0.19 -7.23 -3.09
N VAL A 443 0.60 -8.46 -3.46
CA VAL A 443 1.88 -8.65 -4.16
C VAL A 443 1.86 -7.99 -5.52
N GLY A 444 0.71 -7.96 -6.19
CA GLY A 444 0.57 -7.31 -7.49
C GLY A 444 0.75 -5.80 -7.39
N HIS A 445 0.22 -5.16 -6.34
CA HIS A 445 0.50 -3.73 -6.09
C HIS A 445 1.98 -3.48 -5.82
N MET A 446 2.61 -4.29 -4.97
CA MET A 446 4.06 -4.20 -4.68
C MET A 446 4.87 -4.34 -5.98
N LEU A 447 4.57 -5.36 -6.79
CA LEU A 447 5.24 -5.64 -8.05
C LEU A 447 5.06 -4.53 -9.10
N VAL A 448 3.93 -3.83 -9.11
CA VAL A 448 3.73 -2.63 -9.94
C VAL A 448 4.72 -1.53 -9.53
N VAL A 449 4.86 -1.25 -8.24
CA VAL A 449 5.80 -0.22 -7.73
C VAL A 449 7.24 -0.66 -8.02
N THR A 450 7.60 -1.90 -7.71
CA THR A 450 8.92 -2.48 -7.99
C THR A 450 9.26 -2.41 -9.49
N SER A 451 8.28 -2.67 -10.37
CA SER A 451 8.48 -2.53 -11.82
C SER A 451 8.83 -1.09 -12.24
N THR A 452 8.33 -0.06 -11.55
CA THR A 452 8.74 1.32 -11.84
C THR A 452 10.21 1.61 -11.55
N VAL A 453 10.85 0.88 -10.61
CA VAL A 453 12.29 0.99 -10.34
C VAL A 453 13.11 0.48 -11.54
N TYR A 454 12.69 -0.63 -12.14
CA TYR A 454 13.30 -1.13 -13.38
C TYR A 454 13.06 -0.20 -14.56
N MET A 455 11.86 0.37 -14.68
CA MET A 455 11.57 1.39 -15.70
C MET A 455 12.48 2.61 -15.53
N HIS A 456 12.67 3.11 -14.31
CA HIS A 456 13.60 4.20 -14.04
C HIS A 456 15.00 3.88 -14.55
N ARG A 457 15.52 2.71 -14.20
CA ARG A 457 16.85 2.27 -14.60
C ARG A 457 16.99 2.18 -16.11
N LEU A 458 16.00 1.63 -16.82
CA LEU A 458 15.99 1.52 -18.29
C LEU A 458 15.92 2.90 -18.99
N LEU A 459 15.17 3.83 -18.40
CA LEU A 459 14.99 5.17 -18.95
C LEU A 459 16.22 6.05 -18.69
N CYS A 460 16.83 5.94 -17.51
CA CYS A 460 18.05 6.67 -17.16
C CYS A 460 19.30 6.07 -17.81
N SER A 461 19.37 4.75 -18.01
CA SER A 461 20.46 4.07 -18.72
C SER A 461 20.62 4.57 -20.16
N SER A 462 19.52 4.97 -20.78
CA SER A 462 19.51 5.53 -22.13
C SER A 462 20.12 6.93 -22.21
N SER A 463 20.35 7.60 -21.08
CA SER A 463 20.88 8.97 -20.98
C SER A 463 22.35 9.07 -20.55
N GLU A 464 22.93 8.01 -19.98
CA GLU A 464 24.32 7.98 -19.49
C GLU A 464 25.20 7.06 -20.35
N ASN A 465 26.27 7.63 -20.91
CA ASN A 465 27.28 7.01 -21.79
C ASN A 465 27.55 5.50 -21.58
N GLY A 466 26.96 4.65 -22.43
CA GLY A 466 27.47 3.35 -22.90
C GLY A 466 27.49 2.15 -21.94
N LEU A 467 27.75 2.32 -20.64
CA LEU A 467 27.81 1.21 -19.67
C LEU A 467 26.42 0.65 -19.32
N ALA A 468 25.38 1.43 -19.57
CA ALA A 468 24.02 1.11 -19.19
C ALA A 468 23.23 0.42 -20.32
N GLU A 469 23.80 0.31 -21.52
CA GLU A 469 23.24 -0.44 -22.66
C GLU A 469 23.40 -1.96 -22.49
N GLU A 470 24.44 -2.42 -21.78
CA GLU A 470 24.69 -3.85 -21.53
C GLU A 470 23.70 -4.48 -20.53
N GLN A 471 23.20 -3.69 -19.57
CA GLN A 471 22.21 -4.15 -18.57
C GLN A 471 20.76 -4.02 -19.05
N ALA A 472 20.51 -3.22 -20.09
CA ALA A 472 19.17 -2.97 -20.61
C ALA A 472 18.41 -4.25 -21.04
N PRO A 473 19.03 -5.25 -21.69
CA PRO A 473 18.34 -6.50 -22.06
C PRO A 473 17.82 -7.28 -20.84
N GLU A 474 18.62 -7.39 -19.78
CA GLU A 474 18.23 -8.10 -18.56
C GLU A 474 17.12 -7.35 -17.81
N ILE A 475 17.21 -6.02 -17.73
CA ILE A 475 16.14 -5.18 -17.15
C ILE A 475 14.83 -5.34 -17.94
N ARG A 476 14.88 -5.35 -19.27
CA ARG A 476 13.69 -5.59 -20.12
C ARG A 476 13.12 -7.00 -19.91
N LYS A 477 13.97 -8.01 -19.75
CA LYS A 477 13.55 -9.39 -19.45
C LYS A 477 12.85 -9.50 -18.10
N ARG A 478 13.40 -8.87 -17.05
CA ARG A 478 12.78 -8.84 -15.72
C ARG A 478 11.45 -8.10 -15.72
N LEU A 479 11.39 -6.96 -16.42
CA LEU A 479 10.11 -6.31 -16.67
C LEU A 479 9.15 -7.27 -17.37
N ALA A 480 9.55 -7.92 -18.48
CA ALA A 480 8.71 -8.87 -19.25
C ALA A 480 8.04 -9.88 -18.30
N HIS A 481 8.86 -10.48 -17.46
CA HIS A 481 8.42 -11.47 -16.50
C HIS A 481 7.52 -10.90 -15.40
N ASN A 482 7.82 -9.72 -14.84
CA ASN A 482 6.93 -9.05 -13.89
C ASN A 482 5.52 -8.83 -14.46
N PHE A 483 5.43 -8.45 -15.74
CA PHE A 483 4.15 -8.23 -16.40
C PHE A 483 3.40 -9.54 -16.69
N GLU A 484 4.10 -10.63 -16.97
CA GLU A 484 3.49 -11.97 -17.07
C GLU A 484 2.82 -12.35 -15.75
N ILE A 485 3.55 -12.20 -14.63
CA ILE A 485 3.02 -12.46 -13.28
C ILE A 485 1.80 -11.57 -13.00
N LEU A 486 1.87 -10.26 -13.28
CA LEU A 486 0.74 -9.35 -13.06
C LEU A 486 -0.49 -9.73 -13.88
N THR A 487 -0.31 -10.11 -15.14
CA THR A 487 -1.40 -10.51 -16.05
C THR A 487 -2.07 -11.79 -15.57
N GLU A 488 -1.29 -12.71 -15.02
CA GLU A 488 -1.83 -13.92 -14.43
C GLU A 488 -2.61 -13.65 -13.15
N LEU A 489 -2.05 -12.84 -12.23
CA LEU A 489 -2.76 -12.48 -11.01
C LEU A 489 -4.09 -11.77 -11.31
N GLN A 490 -4.15 -10.99 -12.40
CA GLN A 490 -5.37 -10.31 -12.87
C GLN A 490 -6.52 -11.28 -13.20
N LEU A 491 -6.22 -12.54 -13.54
CA LEU A 491 -7.25 -13.56 -13.77
C LEU A 491 -8.04 -13.89 -12.50
N HIS A 492 -7.45 -13.66 -11.32
CA HIS A 492 -8.04 -13.97 -10.02
C HIS A 492 -8.59 -12.72 -9.30
N TRP A 493 -7.98 -11.55 -9.54
CA TRP A 493 -8.22 -10.32 -8.78
C TRP A 493 -8.55 -9.12 -9.66
N VAL A 494 -9.81 -8.69 -9.64
CA VAL A 494 -10.29 -7.50 -10.37
C VAL A 494 -9.56 -6.23 -9.91
N SER A 495 -9.17 -6.15 -8.64
CA SER A 495 -8.36 -5.04 -8.10
C SER A 495 -7.04 -4.81 -8.85
N LEU A 496 -6.50 -5.82 -9.53
CA LEU A 496 -5.29 -5.67 -10.33
C LEU A 496 -5.50 -4.95 -11.67
N ASP A 497 -6.74 -4.84 -12.16
CA ASP A 497 -7.08 -3.94 -13.26
C ASP A 497 -6.70 -2.50 -12.91
N ALA A 498 -6.99 -2.11 -11.67
CA ALA A 498 -6.61 -0.80 -11.15
C ALA A 498 -5.08 -0.68 -11.03
N CYS A 499 -4.40 -1.71 -10.53
CA CYS A 499 -2.92 -1.71 -10.42
C CYS A 499 -2.24 -1.56 -11.79
N LEU A 500 -2.67 -2.30 -12.80
CA LEU A 500 -2.17 -2.19 -14.18
C LEU A 500 -2.51 -0.84 -14.82
N SER A 501 -3.72 -0.34 -14.59
CA SER A 501 -4.11 1.00 -15.03
C SER A 501 -3.19 2.08 -14.44
N ARG A 502 -2.78 1.95 -13.18
CA ARG A 502 -1.84 2.88 -12.53
C ARG A 502 -0.47 2.83 -13.19
N LEU A 503 0.04 1.65 -13.51
CA LEU A 503 1.31 1.51 -14.23
C LEU A 503 1.27 2.21 -15.60
N LYS A 504 0.13 2.11 -16.30
CA LYS A 504 -0.09 2.86 -17.54
C LYS A 504 -0.04 4.38 -17.34
N VAL A 505 -0.73 4.90 -16.32
CA VAL A 505 -0.69 6.34 -15.99
C VAL A 505 0.72 6.78 -15.62
N PHE A 506 1.47 5.95 -14.89
CA PHE A 506 2.86 6.25 -14.53
C PHE A 506 3.77 6.33 -15.75
N HIS A 507 3.66 5.36 -16.65
CA HIS A 507 4.42 5.36 -17.89
C HIS A 507 4.05 6.55 -18.78
N ASN A 508 2.76 6.90 -18.90
CA ASN A 508 2.34 8.12 -19.61
C ASN A 508 3.03 9.36 -19.03
N ALA A 509 3.15 9.45 -17.71
CA ALA A 509 3.91 10.53 -17.06
C ALA A 509 5.40 10.49 -17.47
N CYS A 510 6.01 9.31 -17.53
CA CYS A 510 7.40 9.15 -17.94
C CYS A 510 7.65 9.58 -19.39
N LEU A 511 6.69 9.36 -20.30
CA LEU A 511 6.77 9.82 -21.69
C LEU A 511 6.85 11.36 -21.79
N PHE A 512 6.23 12.08 -20.86
CA PHE A 512 6.37 13.53 -20.78
C PHE A 512 7.69 13.96 -20.15
N SER A 513 7.97 13.44 -18.96
CA SER A 513 9.17 13.78 -18.21
C SER A 513 9.49 12.67 -17.23
N ILE A 514 10.53 11.91 -17.55
CA ILE A 514 11.10 10.89 -16.66
C ILE A 514 11.45 11.55 -15.32
N GLU A 515 12.23 12.61 -15.35
CA GLU A 515 12.72 13.30 -14.16
C GLU A 515 11.60 13.78 -13.22
N HIS A 516 10.53 14.38 -13.76
CA HIS A 516 9.41 14.85 -12.94
C HIS A 516 8.46 13.73 -12.53
N SER A 517 8.42 12.62 -13.25
CA SER A 517 7.55 11.48 -12.91
C SER A 517 7.96 10.83 -11.62
N PHE A 518 9.26 10.62 -11.41
CA PHE A 518 9.83 10.00 -10.20
C PHE A 518 9.97 10.94 -9.00
N ASN A 519 9.51 12.19 -9.11
CA ASN A 519 9.48 13.09 -7.96
C ASN A 519 8.59 12.53 -6.85
N MET A 520 9.15 12.45 -5.64
CA MET A 520 8.40 12.10 -4.44
C MET A 520 7.50 13.26 -4.01
N ASP A 521 6.45 13.49 -4.78
CA ASP A 521 5.38 14.45 -4.53
C ASP A 521 4.11 13.72 -4.04
N ARG A 522 3.03 14.48 -3.79
CA ARG A 522 1.74 13.91 -3.35
C ARG A 522 1.15 12.92 -4.35
N TRP A 523 1.45 13.06 -5.63
CA TRP A 523 0.97 12.15 -6.67
C TRP A 523 1.74 10.84 -6.60
N MET A 524 3.07 10.88 -6.46
CA MET A 524 3.91 9.69 -6.32
C MET A 524 3.64 8.95 -5.01
N LEU A 525 3.49 9.66 -3.90
CA LEU A 525 3.17 9.03 -2.62
C LEU A 525 1.83 8.28 -2.68
N ARG A 526 0.85 8.88 -3.37
CA ARG A 526 -0.43 8.24 -3.67
C ARG A 526 -0.27 7.04 -4.62
N PHE A 527 0.64 7.11 -5.59
CA PHE A 527 0.98 5.98 -6.45
C PHE A 527 1.59 4.79 -5.66
N ILE A 528 2.42 5.06 -4.68
CA ILE A 528 3.12 4.01 -3.91
C ILE A 528 2.23 3.43 -2.80
N LEU A 529 1.48 4.27 -2.06
CA LEU A 529 0.76 3.82 -0.86
C LEU A 529 -0.71 3.48 -1.10
N GLU A 530 -1.40 4.19 -2.01
CA GLU A 530 -2.86 4.02 -2.18
C GLU A 530 -3.22 2.93 -3.21
N HIS A 531 -3.26 1.66 -2.78
CA HIS A 531 -3.50 0.49 -3.65
C HIS A 531 -4.95 0.35 -4.18
N GLY A 532 -5.95 0.95 -3.52
CA GLY A 532 -7.37 0.86 -3.92
C GLY A 532 -7.92 2.08 -4.70
N SER A 533 -7.06 3.04 -5.03
CA SER A 533 -7.46 4.32 -5.62
C SER A 533 -7.20 4.38 -7.13
N GLN A 534 -8.12 4.96 -7.90
CA GLN A 534 -7.80 5.39 -9.27
C GLN A 534 -6.80 6.55 -9.25
N MET A 535 -5.81 6.48 -10.13
CA MET A 535 -4.79 7.52 -10.30
C MET A 535 -5.20 8.49 -11.40
N PRO A 536 -5.26 9.81 -11.12
CA PRO A 536 -5.40 10.80 -12.18
C PRO A 536 -4.09 10.87 -12.99
N GLU A 537 -4.20 11.28 -14.25
CA GLU A 537 -3.03 11.62 -15.07
C GLU A 537 -2.15 12.67 -14.35
N LYS A 538 -0.84 12.42 -14.31
CA LYS A 538 0.10 13.30 -13.60
C LYS A 538 0.19 14.67 -14.27
N PHE A 539 0.20 14.67 -15.60
CA PHE A 539 0.27 15.86 -16.43
C PHE A 539 -1.01 15.95 -17.28
N ILE A 540 -1.66 17.12 -17.29
CA ILE A 540 -2.86 17.35 -18.10
C ILE A 540 -2.40 17.80 -19.49
N PHE A 541 -2.68 16.99 -20.51
CA PHE A 541 -2.49 17.40 -21.91
C PHE A 541 -3.31 18.66 -22.22
N GLN A 542 -2.63 19.77 -22.56
CA GLN A 542 -3.28 20.82 -23.35
C GLN A 542 -2.99 20.55 -24.84
N PRO A 543 -3.98 20.63 -25.73
CA PRO A 543 -3.79 20.37 -27.17
C PRO A 543 -2.70 21.22 -27.83
N GLU A 544 -2.33 22.34 -27.20
CA GLU A 544 -1.33 23.29 -27.68
C GLU A 544 0.12 22.81 -27.40
N ASP A 545 0.33 21.94 -26.40
CA ASP A 545 1.66 21.41 -26.02
C ASP A 545 2.16 20.33 -26.99
N ALA A 546 1.28 19.82 -27.88
CA ALA A 546 1.62 18.82 -28.88
C ALA A 546 2.47 19.36 -30.04
N GLN A 547 2.72 20.68 -30.12
CA GLN A 547 3.47 21.28 -31.22
C GLN A 547 4.96 21.58 -30.93
N GLU A 548 5.41 21.59 -29.67
CA GLU A 548 6.78 22.05 -29.35
C GLU A 548 7.76 20.96 -28.92
N THR A 549 7.34 19.70 -28.73
CA THR A 549 8.25 18.59 -28.37
C THR A 549 8.05 17.35 -29.24
N TRP A 550 8.14 17.51 -30.56
CA TRP A 550 8.22 16.39 -31.52
C TRP A 550 9.55 16.40 -32.26
N ILE A 551 10.49 15.53 -31.85
CA ILE A 551 11.59 15.07 -32.69
C ILE A 551 11.61 13.53 -32.60
N GLY A 552 11.12 12.87 -33.66
CA GLY A 552 11.25 11.42 -33.86
C GLY A 552 9.91 10.72 -34.08
N GLY A 553 9.70 10.20 -35.28
CA GLY A 553 8.39 9.79 -35.80
C GLY A 553 7.79 8.51 -35.20
N ALA A 554 6.49 8.61 -34.90
CA ALA A 554 5.52 7.51 -34.97
C ALA A 554 4.13 8.14 -35.20
N GLU A 555 3.37 7.60 -36.15
CA GLU A 555 2.09 8.15 -36.62
C GLU A 555 0.97 8.10 -35.55
N SER A 556 0.29 9.24 -35.43
CA SER A 556 -1.06 9.48 -34.90
C SER A 556 -1.50 8.79 -33.59
N ALA A 557 -1.29 9.48 -32.46
CA ALA A 557 -1.85 9.14 -31.15
C ALA A 557 -3.31 9.61 -30.92
N VAL A 558 -4.05 10.01 -31.97
CA VAL A 558 -5.42 10.55 -31.83
C VAL A 558 -6.51 9.52 -32.19
N GLY A 559 -6.14 8.26 -32.45
CA GLY A 559 -7.06 7.20 -32.89
C GLY A 559 -6.94 5.85 -32.17
N ALA A 560 -6.25 5.75 -31.03
CA ALA A 560 -6.06 4.47 -30.33
C ALA A 560 -7.17 4.20 -29.30
N SER A 561 -8.39 3.94 -29.76
CA SER A 561 -9.36 3.20 -28.96
C SER A 561 -8.92 1.74 -28.87
N ALA A 562 -8.79 1.24 -27.63
CA ALA A 562 -8.60 -0.17 -27.26
C ALA A 562 -7.43 -0.93 -27.94
N ARG A 563 -6.19 -0.61 -27.58
CA ARG A 563 -5.09 -1.59 -27.62
C ARG A 563 -4.98 -2.28 -26.27
N SER A 564 -4.75 -3.59 -26.24
CA SER A 564 -4.62 -4.33 -24.98
C SER A 564 -3.45 -3.79 -24.15
N LEU A 565 -3.49 -3.94 -22.83
CA LEU A 565 -2.35 -3.60 -21.95
C LEU A 565 -1.06 -4.30 -22.42
N GLN A 566 -1.18 -5.47 -23.02
CA GLN A 566 -0.10 -6.27 -23.60
C GLN A 566 0.47 -5.64 -24.88
N ASP A 567 -0.36 -5.08 -25.76
CA ASP A 567 0.10 -4.34 -26.96
C ASP A 567 0.81 -3.03 -26.59
N TRP A 568 0.26 -2.34 -25.57
CA TRP A 568 0.89 -1.15 -24.99
C TRP A 568 2.25 -1.49 -24.38
N TYR A 569 2.34 -2.64 -23.72
CA TYR A 569 3.54 -3.13 -23.08
C TYR A 569 4.64 -3.54 -24.08
N ILE A 570 4.27 -4.29 -25.11
CA ILE A 570 5.17 -4.67 -26.21
C ILE A 570 5.72 -3.42 -26.91
N GLN A 571 4.91 -2.37 -27.08
CA GLN A 571 5.35 -1.09 -27.65
C GLN A 571 6.26 -0.26 -26.74
N ALA A 572 6.13 -0.39 -25.42
CA ALA A 572 6.96 0.32 -24.44
C ALA A 572 8.34 -0.34 -24.22
N LEU A 573 8.48 -1.63 -24.52
CA LEU A 573 9.70 -2.42 -24.34
C LEU A 573 10.38 -2.90 -25.62
N SER A 574 9.81 -2.64 -26.80
CA SER A 574 10.57 -2.65 -28.06
C SER A 574 11.41 -1.39 -28.20
#